data_AF-A0A9P9J573-F1
#
_entry.id   AF-A0A9P9J573-F1
#
_cell.length_a   1.000
_cell.length_b   1.000
_cell.length_c   1.000
_cell.angle_alpha   90.00
_cell.angle_beta   90.00
_cell.angle_gamma   90.00
#
_symmetry.space_group_name_H-M   'P 1'
#
loop_
_entity.id
_entity.type
_entity.pdbx_description
1 polymer ?
#
loop_
_entity_poly.entity_id
_entity_poly.type
_entity_poly.pdbx_seq_one_letter_code
_entity_poly.pdbx_strand_id
1 'polypeptide(L)'
;MDPFSLTEGIIAFAQIADRVVKVCKTYIGAVQDAPLDLRFILIEVSTVKTLLDTVLILAPCTMRSSALSHLTSPDGPIEGCHKALSEIEKLLPSGHAVTPSSIKAQKMETEDFIDIPRSDPEGNTSKTQEVTMHIKAELTVTNRMKQLYF
;
A
#
# COMPACT_ATOMS: atom_id res chain seq x y z
N MET A 1 24.70 -12.86 -20.09
CA MET A 1 23.88 -12.07 -19.15
C MET A 1 24.29 -10.63 -19.27
N ASP A 2 23.32 -9.73 -19.39
CA ASP A 2 23.57 -8.30 -19.37
C ASP A 2 23.25 -7.76 -17.96
N PRO A 3 24.23 -7.17 -17.25
CA PRO A 3 24.01 -6.59 -15.91
C PRO A 3 22.91 -5.52 -15.86
N PHE A 4 22.65 -4.83 -16.97
CA PHE A 4 21.60 -3.82 -17.06
C PHE A 4 20.22 -4.48 -17.00
N SER A 5 20.02 -5.63 -17.65
CA SER A 5 18.72 -6.35 -17.62
C SER A 5 18.33 -6.83 -16.21
N LEU A 6 19.29 -7.32 -15.41
CA LEU A 6 19.05 -7.68 -14.00
C LEU A 6 18.69 -6.44 -13.16
N THR A 7 19.48 -5.38 -13.33
CA THR A 7 19.34 -4.14 -12.58
C THR A 7 17.99 -3.48 -12.86
N GLU A 8 17.61 -3.40 -14.14
CA GLU A 8 16.31 -2.86 -14.57
C GLU A 8 15.13 -3.64 -13.97
N GLY A 9 15.18 -4.99 -13.99
CA GLY A 9 14.13 -5.81 -13.41
C GLY A 9 13.97 -5.61 -11.91
N ILE A 10 15.09 -5.55 -11.17
CA ILE A 10 15.07 -5.29 -9.71
C ILE A 10 14.56 -3.87 -9.41
N ILE A 11 14.98 -2.87 -10.17
CA ILE A 11 14.52 -1.48 -10.00
C ILE A 11 13.01 -1.38 -10.27
N ALA A 12 12.52 -1.99 -11.35
CA ALA A 12 11.10 -2.01 -11.67
C ALA A 12 10.28 -2.65 -10.55
N PHE A 13 10.73 -3.80 -10.02
CA PHE A 13 10.13 -4.43 -8.85
C PHE A 13 10.13 -3.49 -7.63
N ALA A 14 11.27 -2.89 -7.31
CA ALA A 14 11.41 -2.01 -6.14
C ALA A 14 10.45 -0.82 -6.19
N GLN A 15 10.23 -0.25 -7.38
CA GLN A 15 9.28 0.86 -7.55
C GLN A 15 7.83 0.46 -7.25
N ILE A 16 7.39 -0.71 -7.71
CA ILE A 16 6.06 -1.24 -7.37
C ILE A 16 6.01 -1.56 -5.87
N ALA A 17 7.06 -2.18 -5.33
CA ALA A 17 7.13 -2.59 -3.93
C ALA A 17 7.00 -1.38 -3.00
N ASP A 18 7.66 -0.26 -3.31
CA ASP A 18 7.57 0.96 -2.52
C ASP A 18 6.15 1.54 -2.50
N ARG A 19 5.41 1.45 -3.61
CA ARG A 19 4.00 1.87 -3.67
C ARG A 19 3.11 0.96 -2.82
N VAL A 20 3.25 -0.36 -2.95
CA VAL A 20 2.51 -1.35 -2.16
C VAL A 20 2.79 -1.17 -0.66
N VAL A 21 4.07 -1.10 -0.27
CA VAL A 21 4.50 -0.89 1.12
C VAL A 21 3.93 0.40 1.69
N LYS A 22 3.95 1.49 0.92
CA LYS A 22 3.38 2.77 1.35
C LYS A 22 1.88 2.64 1.65
N VAL A 23 1.11 2.04 0.73
CA VAL A 23 -0.33 1.86 0.92
C VAL A 23 -0.61 0.96 2.13
N CYS A 24 0.05 -0.19 2.25
CA CYS A 24 -0.12 -1.08 3.40
C CYS A 24 0.17 -0.37 4.72
N LYS A 25 1.27 0.39 4.81
CA LYS A 25 1.60 1.19 6.01
C LYS A 25 0.51 2.22 6.33
N THR A 26 -0.02 2.92 5.32
CA THR A 26 -1.11 3.88 5.52
C THR A 26 -2.37 3.20 6.06
N TYR A 27 -2.80 2.08 5.49
CA TYR A 27 -3.98 1.35 5.97
C TYR A 27 -3.79 0.80 7.39
N ILE A 28 -2.63 0.21 7.67
CA ILE A 28 -2.33 -0.33 9.00
C ILE A 28 -2.31 0.77 10.06
N GLY A 29 -1.83 1.97 9.71
CA GLY A 29 -1.84 3.12 10.63
C GLY A 29 -3.21 3.78 10.81
N ALA A 30 -4.10 3.64 9.83
CA ALA A 30 -5.42 4.30 9.84
C ALA A 30 -6.56 3.44 10.43
N VAL A 31 -6.39 2.12 10.49
CA VAL A 31 -7.45 1.18 10.90
C VAL A 31 -7.06 0.47 12.20
N GLN A 32 -7.90 0.61 13.23
CA GLN A 32 -7.80 -0.22 14.43
C GLN A 32 -8.11 -1.67 14.05
N ASP A 33 -7.23 -2.60 14.43
CA ASP A 33 -7.26 -4.01 14.00
C ASP A 33 -7.14 -4.20 12.49
N ALA A 34 -6.13 -3.57 11.89
CA ALA A 34 -5.80 -3.74 10.48
C ALA A 34 -5.75 -5.24 10.08
N PRO A 35 -6.39 -5.61 8.94
CA PRO A 35 -6.44 -6.99 8.48
C PRO A 35 -5.07 -7.65 8.48
N LEU A 36 -5.00 -8.89 9.00
CA LEU A 36 -3.76 -9.67 9.04
C LEU A 36 -3.13 -9.78 7.64
N ASP A 37 -3.95 -9.90 6.61
CA ASP A 37 -3.51 -9.99 5.21
C ASP A 37 -2.67 -8.78 4.79
N LEU A 38 -3.03 -7.56 5.19
CA LEU A 38 -2.25 -6.36 4.86
C LEU A 38 -0.89 -6.35 5.57
N ARG A 39 -0.83 -6.89 6.79
CA ARG A 39 0.43 -7.05 7.52
C ARG A 39 1.31 -8.11 6.86
N PHE A 40 0.73 -9.22 6.42
CA PHE A 40 1.46 -10.24 5.67
C PHE A 40 2.00 -9.69 4.35
N ILE A 41 1.18 -9.01 3.55
CA ILE A 41 1.62 -8.38 2.30
C ILE A 41 2.78 -7.42 2.57
N LEU A 42 2.69 -6.59 3.61
CA LEU A 42 3.76 -5.67 3.98
C LEU A 42 5.08 -6.41 4.29
N ILE A 43 5.02 -7.50 5.06
CA ILE A 43 6.19 -8.30 5.44
C ILE A 43 6.79 -8.99 4.22
N GLU A 44 5.97 -9.70 3.44
CA GLU A 44 6.42 -10.46 2.27
C GLU A 44 7.06 -9.54 1.23
N VAL A 45 6.39 -8.44 0.85
CA VAL A 45 6.91 -7.51 -0.17
C VAL A 45 8.20 -6.84 0.30
N SER A 46 8.29 -6.44 1.57
CA SER A 46 9.52 -5.86 2.13
C SER A 46 10.67 -6.86 2.14
N THR A 47 10.37 -8.14 2.39
CA THR A 47 11.36 -9.21 2.44
C THR A 47 11.91 -9.52 1.05
N VAL A 48 11.02 -9.69 0.05
CA VAL A 48 11.43 -9.91 -1.34
C VAL A 48 12.24 -8.73 -1.87
N LYS A 49 11.83 -7.48 -1.58
CA LYS A 49 12.61 -6.29 -1.94
C LYS A 49 14.03 -6.36 -1.37
N THR A 50 14.17 -6.65 -0.08
CA THR A 50 15.48 -6.74 0.59
C THR A 50 16.37 -7.84 -0.02
N LEU A 51 15.77 -8.99 -0.38
CA LEU A 51 16.51 -10.07 -1.03
C LEU A 51 16.99 -9.65 -2.43
N LEU A 52 16.15 -8.98 -3.23
CA LEU A 52 16.54 -8.51 -4.55
C LEU A 52 17.58 -7.40 -4.49
N ASP A 53 17.49 -6.47 -3.53
CA ASP A 53 18.53 -5.46 -3.29
C ASP A 53 19.87 -6.13 -2.94
N THR A 54 19.83 -7.20 -2.14
CA THR A 54 21.03 -8.00 -1.81
C THR A 54 21.61 -8.68 -3.06
N VAL A 55 20.75 -9.24 -3.93
CA VAL A 55 21.19 -9.82 -5.21
C VAL A 55 21.85 -8.75 -6.09
N LEU A 56 21.29 -7.53 -6.15
CA LEU A 56 21.86 -6.43 -6.91
C LEU A 56 23.27 -6.04 -6.39
N ILE A 57 23.44 -5.97 -5.07
CA ILE A 57 24.73 -5.68 -4.44
C ILE A 57 25.77 -6.77 -4.76
N LEU A 58 25.36 -8.03 -4.78
CA LEU A 58 26.24 -9.18 -5.01
C LEU A 58 26.46 -9.51 -6.50
N ALA A 59 25.64 -8.99 -7.40
CA ALA A 59 25.69 -9.30 -8.83
C ALA A 59 27.07 -9.03 -9.46
N PRO A 60 27.79 -7.91 -9.17
CA PRO A 60 29.13 -7.67 -9.69
C PRO A 60 30.15 -8.73 -9.27
N CYS A 61 30.00 -9.28 -8.05
CA CYS A 61 30.89 -10.32 -7.51
C CYS A 61 30.59 -11.71 -8.08
N THR A 62 29.40 -11.90 -8.66
CA THR A 62 28.87 -13.22 -9.05
C THR A 62 28.48 -13.30 -10.52
N MET A 63 28.94 -12.35 -11.37
CA MET A 63 28.58 -12.20 -12.80
C MET A 63 28.69 -13.45 -13.69
N ARG A 64 29.38 -14.51 -13.25
CA ARG A 64 29.50 -15.80 -13.97
C ARG A 64 28.70 -16.96 -13.34
N SER A 65 27.82 -16.66 -12.39
CA SER A 65 27.00 -17.67 -11.71
C SER A 65 25.81 -18.08 -12.58
N SER A 66 25.66 -19.39 -12.77
CA SER A 66 24.46 -19.97 -13.40
C SER A 66 23.20 -19.65 -12.59
N ALA A 67 23.31 -19.50 -11.27
CA ALA A 67 22.17 -19.13 -10.41
C ALA A 67 21.61 -17.73 -10.76
N LEU A 68 22.48 -16.75 -11.04
CA LEU A 68 22.02 -15.44 -11.52
C LEU A 68 21.32 -15.55 -12.87
N SER A 69 21.84 -16.39 -13.77
CA SER A 69 21.23 -16.61 -15.08
C SER A 69 19.82 -17.19 -14.98
N HIS A 70 19.58 -18.09 -14.02
CA HIS A 70 18.24 -18.61 -13.75
C HIS A 70 17.30 -17.55 -13.14
N LEU A 71 17.80 -16.72 -12.23
CA LEU A 71 17.00 -15.68 -11.56
C LEU A 71 16.38 -14.67 -12.55
N THR A 72 17.13 -14.30 -13.59
CA THR A 72 16.69 -13.30 -14.60
C THR A 72 16.23 -13.92 -15.90
N SER A 73 16.07 -15.24 -15.97
CA SER A 73 15.55 -15.86 -17.18
C SER A 73 14.16 -15.30 -17.49
N PRO A 74 13.74 -15.26 -18.77
CA PRO A 74 12.33 -15.04 -19.10
C PRO A 74 11.46 -16.04 -18.33
N ASP A 75 10.43 -15.56 -17.64
CA ASP A 75 9.62 -16.34 -16.68
C ASP A 75 10.39 -16.90 -15.48
N GLY A 76 11.57 -16.34 -15.20
CA GLY A 76 12.36 -16.63 -14.01
C GLY A 76 11.75 -16.02 -12.74
N PRO A 77 12.31 -16.36 -11.56
CA PRO A 77 11.80 -15.92 -10.27
C PRO A 77 11.61 -14.40 -10.14
N ILE A 78 12.52 -13.59 -10.69
CA ILE A 78 12.40 -12.11 -10.61
C ILE A 78 11.18 -11.62 -11.39
N GLU A 79 10.97 -12.14 -12.61
CA GLU A 79 9.80 -11.81 -13.43
C GLU A 79 8.51 -12.31 -12.77
N GLY A 80 8.53 -13.50 -12.17
CA GLY A 80 7.40 -14.03 -11.39
C GLY A 80 7.02 -13.13 -10.21
N CYS A 81 8.01 -12.68 -9.44
CA CYS A 81 7.81 -11.72 -8.35
C CYS A 81 7.25 -10.39 -8.85
N HIS A 82 7.76 -9.88 -9.97
CA HIS A 82 7.28 -8.65 -10.59
C HIS A 82 5.81 -8.76 -11.03
N LYS A 83 5.44 -9.85 -11.71
CA LYS A 83 4.05 -10.13 -12.12
C LYS A 83 3.11 -10.21 -10.92
N ALA A 84 3.46 -11.02 -9.91
CA ALA A 84 2.65 -11.18 -8.71
C ALA A 84 2.45 -9.85 -7.97
N LEU A 85 3.51 -9.05 -7.85
CA LEU A 85 3.45 -7.76 -7.19
C LEU A 85 2.63 -6.73 -7.98
N SER A 86 2.68 -6.77 -9.32
CA SER A 86 1.82 -5.94 -10.16
C SER A 86 0.34 -6.29 -10.00
N GLU A 87 -0.01 -7.56 -9.85
CA GLU A 87 -1.39 -7.96 -9.55
C GLU A 87 -1.85 -7.44 -8.17
N ILE A 88 -0.99 -7.52 -7.16
CA ILE A 88 -1.27 -6.92 -5.84
C ILE A 88 -1.49 -5.40 -5.98
N GLU A 89 -0.63 -4.71 -6.72
CA GLU A 89 -0.73 -3.27 -6.93
C GLU A 89 -2.07 -2.86 -7.56
N LYS A 90 -2.58 -3.63 -8.53
CA LYS A 90 -3.88 -3.37 -9.18
C LYS A 90 -5.07 -3.44 -8.22
N LEU A 91 -4.96 -4.20 -7.14
CA LEU A 91 -5.99 -4.30 -6.10
C LEU A 91 -5.95 -3.12 -5.12
N LEU A 92 -4.88 -2.33 -5.15
CA LEU A 92 -4.72 -1.18 -4.26
C LEU A 92 -5.35 0.08 -4.88
N PRO A 93 -5.91 0.98 -4.05
CA PRO A 93 -6.49 2.21 -4.56
C PRO A 93 -5.45 3.04 -5.29
N SER A 94 -5.70 3.31 -6.57
CA SER A 94 -4.85 4.14 -7.42
C SER A 94 -5.03 5.62 -7.05
N GLY A 95 -4.36 6.07 -5.99
CA GLY A 95 -4.14 7.49 -5.71
C GLY A 95 -5.37 8.41 -5.75
N HIS A 96 -6.22 8.34 -4.73
CA HIS A 96 -6.75 9.56 -4.11
C HIS A 96 -6.29 9.54 -2.66
N ALA A 97 -5.61 10.61 -2.26
CA ALA A 97 -4.92 10.73 -0.98
C ALA A 97 -5.86 10.41 0.18
N VAL A 98 -5.56 9.32 0.90
CA VAL A 98 -6.03 9.19 2.28
C VAL A 98 -5.25 10.24 3.09
N THR A 99 -5.79 11.45 3.17
CA THR A 99 -5.22 12.53 3.98
C THR A 99 -5.43 12.18 5.46
N PRO A 100 -4.36 12.14 6.28
CA PRO A 100 -4.44 11.80 7.71
C PRO A 100 -4.95 12.99 8.56
N SER A 101 -6.06 13.63 8.15
CA SER A 101 -6.56 14.86 8.77
C SER A 101 -7.77 14.65 9.71
N SER A 102 -7.99 13.45 10.25
CA SER A 102 -9.11 13.24 11.18
C SER A 102 -8.79 12.46 12.47
N ILE A 103 -7.53 12.42 12.88
CA ILE A 103 -7.17 11.95 14.24
C ILE A 103 -6.63 13.14 15.03
N LYS A 104 -7.51 14.07 15.41
CA LYS A 104 -7.26 14.91 16.58
C LYS A 104 -8.29 14.52 17.65
N ALA A 105 -7.72 14.03 18.75
CA ALA A 105 -8.39 13.69 19.98
C ALA A 105 -9.34 14.79 20.42
N GLN A 106 -10.57 14.43 20.81
CA GLN A 106 -11.30 15.18 21.81
C GLN A 106 -11.59 14.27 23.00
N LYS A 107 -10.62 14.37 23.91
CA LYS A 107 -10.74 14.15 25.34
C LYS A 107 -11.91 14.98 25.88
N MET A 108 -12.61 14.34 26.79
CA MET A 108 -13.76 14.77 27.58
C MET A 108 -13.63 16.19 28.16
N GLU A 109 -14.77 16.85 28.18
CA GLU A 109 -15.10 18.24 28.54
C GLU A 109 -14.62 18.68 29.93
N THR A 110 -14.20 19.94 30.05
CA THR A 110 -14.61 20.82 31.17
C THR A 110 -14.50 22.28 30.72
N GLU A 111 -15.55 23.04 31.01
CA GLU A 111 -15.87 24.39 30.55
C GLU A 111 -14.91 25.48 31.08
N ASP A 112 -14.64 26.53 30.31
CA ASP A 112 -15.20 27.86 30.59
C ASP A 112 -14.86 28.93 29.52
N PHE A 113 -15.83 29.82 29.37
CA PHE A 113 -15.98 31.09 28.63
C PHE A 113 -14.73 31.92 28.22
N ILE A 114 -14.69 32.43 26.96
CA ILE A 114 -14.48 33.84 26.54
C ILE A 114 -14.54 33.97 25.00
N ASP A 115 -15.11 35.08 24.56
CA ASP A 115 -15.63 35.50 23.24
C ASP A 115 -14.55 35.98 22.21
N ILE A 116 -15.03 36.39 21.01
CA ILE A 116 -14.44 37.16 19.86
C ILE A 116 -13.79 36.32 18.69
N PRO A 117 -13.82 36.73 17.38
CA PRO A 117 -14.89 36.52 16.39
C PRO A 117 -14.43 35.87 15.04
N ARG A 118 -15.43 35.47 14.23
CA ARG A 118 -15.47 35.17 12.78
C ARG A 118 -14.17 35.12 11.95
N SER A 119 -14.00 33.97 11.28
CA SER A 119 -13.60 33.91 9.86
C SER A 119 -14.35 32.74 9.23
N ASP A 120 -15.26 33.03 8.29
CA ASP A 120 -15.93 32.02 7.48
C ASP A 120 -14.89 31.30 6.60
N PRO A 121 -15.13 30.02 6.27
CA PRO A 121 -15.26 29.75 4.85
C PRO A 121 -16.53 28.97 4.55
N GLU A 122 -17.23 29.50 3.56
CA GLU A 122 -18.35 28.92 2.86
C GLU A 122 -18.16 27.44 2.51
N GLY A 123 -19.27 26.71 2.63
CA GLY A 123 -19.78 25.93 1.52
C GLY A 123 -19.14 24.56 1.31
N ASN A 124 -19.82 23.52 1.81
CA ASN A 124 -20.07 22.27 1.09
C ASN A 124 -20.69 21.23 2.04
N THR A 125 -21.99 21.38 2.34
CA THR A 125 -22.77 20.38 3.07
C THR A 125 -23.34 19.28 2.16
N SER A 126 -23.24 19.44 0.82
CA SER A 126 -23.81 18.48 -0.13
C SER A 126 -22.90 17.29 -0.45
N LYS A 127 -21.56 17.46 -0.53
CA LYS A 127 -20.66 16.34 -0.88
C LYS A 127 -20.38 15.39 0.29
N THR A 128 -20.51 15.87 1.52
CA THR A 128 -20.29 15.07 2.74
C THR A 128 -21.30 13.93 2.87
N GLN A 129 -22.53 14.13 2.40
CA GLN A 129 -23.58 13.11 2.48
C GLN A 129 -23.44 12.03 1.40
N GLU A 130 -22.96 12.40 0.21
CA GLU A 130 -22.75 11.49 -0.91
C GLU A 130 -21.57 10.52 -0.66
N VAL A 131 -20.46 11.02 -0.10
CA VAL A 131 -19.30 10.20 0.26
C VAL A 131 -19.61 9.25 1.42
N THR A 132 -20.41 9.69 2.39
CA THR A 132 -20.85 8.85 3.51
C THR A 132 -21.76 7.70 3.03
N MET A 133 -22.57 7.94 2.00
CA MET A 133 -23.40 6.90 1.40
C MET A 133 -22.59 5.89 0.59
N HIS A 134 -21.59 6.32 -0.18
CA HIS A 134 -20.74 5.40 -0.96
C HIS A 134 -19.91 4.46 -0.06
N ILE A 135 -19.32 4.98 1.01
CA ILE A 135 -18.53 4.16 1.96
C ILE A 135 -19.44 3.17 2.70
N LYS A 136 -20.65 3.58 3.11
CA LYS A 136 -21.61 2.66 3.73
C LYS A 136 -22.12 1.59 2.76
N ALA A 137 -22.30 1.91 1.48
CA ALA A 137 -22.75 0.96 0.46
C ALA A 137 -21.70 -0.13 0.22
N GLU A 138 -20.42 0.24 0.03
CA GLU A 138 -19.30 -0.69 -0.17
C GLU A 138 -19.09 -1.62 1.04
N LEU A 139 -19.21 -1.07 2.26
CA LEU A 139 -19.08 -1.87 3.49
C LEU A 139 -20.25 -2.85 3.65
N THR A 140 -21.46 -2.47 3.23
CA THR A 140 -22.67 -3.31 3.31
C THR A 140 -22.62 -4.45 2.29
N VAL A 141 -22.13 -4.19 1.08
CA VAL A 141 -21.95 -5.22 0.04
C VAL A 141 -20.89 -6.24 0.46
N THR A 142 -19.76 -5.77 0.99
CA THR A 142 -18.69 -6.65 1.48
C THR A 142 -19.14 -7.49 2.68
N ASN A 143 -19.95 -6.94 3.57
CA ASN A 143 -20.48 -7.67 4.72
C ASN A 143 -21.60 -8.67 4.33
N ARG A 144 -22.40 -8.37 3.29
CA ARG A 144 -23.36 -9.33 2.71
C ARG A 144 -22.69 -10.49 2.00
N MET A 145 -21.56 -10.29 1.31
CA MET A 145 -20.82 -11.41 0.70
C MET A 145 -20.24 -12.36 1.76
N LYS A 146 -19.81 -11.84 2.91
CA LYS A 146 -19.30 -12.69 4.01
C LYS A 146 -20.37 -13.57 4.67
N GLN A 147 -21.65 -13.20 4.58
CA GLN A 147 -22.79 -13.95 5.13
C GLN A 147 -23.38 -15.00 4.16
N LEU A 148 -22.89 -15.08 2.92
CA LEU A 148 -23.34 -16.06 1.92
C LEU A 148 -22.36 -17.22 1.73
N TYR A 149 -21.17 -17.14 2.33
CA TYR A 149 -20.10 -18.14 2.24
C TYR A 149 -19.69 -18.72 3.61
N PHE A 150 -20.43 -18.40 4.66
CA PHE A 150 -20.42 -19.01 6.00
C PHE A 150 -21.86 -19.12 6.50
#